data_AF-A0A2G0Y833-F1
#
_entry.id   AF-A0A2G0Y833-F1
#
_cell.length_a   1.000
_cell.length_b   1.000
_cell.length_c   1.000
_cell.angle_alpha   90.00
_cell.angle_beta   90.00
_cell.angle_gamma   90.00
#
_symmetry.space_group_name_H-M   'P 1'
#
loop_
_entity.id
_entity.type
_entity.pdbx_description
1 polymer ?
#
loop_
_entity_poly.entity_id
_entity_poly.type
_entity_poly.pdbx_seq_one_letter_code
_entity_poly.pdbx_strand_id
1 'polypeptide(L)'
;MVHDAVRAEMRAVLADSSPCPFIDHGAKALLDEARKTFALLGLGERYLIESGGKCYLISWLGDYANDALRLLLNHVGLPCDNSGLAIEIDASIDQTKNALTDVGSLDPSDLNSILSDVENMLREKWDWALPETLLIKSFASISLDISTAVCFAQRQSMS
;
A
#
# COMPACT_ATOMS: atom_id res chain seq x y z
N MET A 1 1.53 10.70 -8.24
CA MET A 1 0.46 10.09 -7.46
C MET A 1 -0.39 9.22 -8.38
N VAL A 2 -0.53 7.95 -8.02
CA VAL A 2 -1.30 6.94 -8.74
C VAL A 2 -2.56 6.61 -7.92
N HIS A 3 -3.73 6.72 -8.54
CA HIS A 3 -5.01 6.41 -7.91
C HIS A 3 -5.31 4.90 -7.89
N ASP A 4 -6.18 4.46 -6.98
CA ASP A 4 -6.65 3.08 -6.85
C ASP A 4 -7.15 2.50 -8.18
N ALA A 5 -7.91 3.28 -8.96
CA ALA A 5 -8.42 2.84 -10.25
C ALA A 5 -7.31 2.47 -11.25
N VAL A 6 -6.17 3.18 -11.20
CA VAL A 6 -5.03 2.86 -12.06
C VAL A 6 -4.37 1.56 -11.60
N ARG A 7 -4.21 1.35 -10.30
CA ARG A 7 -3.63 0.13 -9.73
C ARG A 7 -4.53 -1.09 -9.96
N ALA A 8 -5.84 -0.90 -9.87
CA ALA A 8 -6.84 -1.90 -10.22
C ALA A 8 -6.72 -2.33 -11.69
N GLU A 9 -6.62 -1.37 -12.62
CA GLU A 9 -6.43 -1.69 -14.04
C GLU A 9 -5.07 -2.30 -14.35
N MET A 10 -3.99 -1.87 -13.67
CA MET A 10 -2.70 -2.53 -13.79
C MET A 10 -2.82 -4.01 -13.40
N ARG A 11 -3.50 -4.32 -12.28
CA ARG A 11 -3.73 -5.70 -11.84
C ARG A 11 -4.58 -6.47 -12.85
N ALA A 12 -5.65 -5.87 -13.38
CA ALA A 12 -6.53 -6.49 -14.36
C ALA A 12 -5.77 -6.82 -15.66
N VAL A 13 -4.97 -5.88 -16.17
CA VAL A 13 -4.15 -6.06 -17.37
C VAL A 13 -3.11 -7.17 -17.19
N LEU A 14 -2.53 -7.31 -16.00
CA LEU A 14 -1.58 -8.37 -15.66
C LEU A 14 -2.23 -9.74 -15.45
N ALA A 15 -3.49 -9.76 -15.00
CA ALA A 15 -4.29 -10.99 -14.85
C ALA A 15 -4.91 -11.48 -16.16
N ASP A 16 -5.12 -10.58 -17.13
CA ASP A 16 -5.64 -10.91 -18.46
C ASP A 16 -4.53 -11.46 -19.38
N SER A 17 -4.95 -12.22 -20.39
CA SER A 17 -4.11 -12.73 -21.48
C SER A 17 -4.36 -12.02 -22.82
N SER A 18 -5.38 -11.15 -22.90
CA SER A 18 -5.74 -10.45 -24.12
C SER A 18 -4.59 -9.56 -24.62
N PRO A 19 -4.32 -9.53 -25.95
CA PRO A 19 -3.27 -8.68 -26.51
C PRO A 19 -3.66 -7.20 -26.43
N CYS A 20 -2.70 -6.32 -26.15
CA CYS A 20 -2.88 -4.87 -26.25
C CYS A 20 -2.43 -4.40 -27.64
N PRO A 21 -3.36 -4.13 -28.60
CA PRO A 21 -2.98 -3.86 -29.98
C PRO A 21 -2.28 -2.50 -30.17
N PHE A 22 -2.50 -1.56 -29.25
CA PHE A 22 -2.07 -0.17 -29.34
C PHE A 22 -0.63 0.10 -28.85
N ILE A 23 0.06 -0.90 -28.31
CA ILE A 23 1.46 -0.78 -27.85
C ILE A 23 2.45 -1.37 -28.87
N ASP A 24 3.68 -0.87 -28.87
CA ASP A 24 4.74 -1.34 -29.76
C ASP A 24 5.26 -2.75 -29.38
N HIS A 25 6.14 -3.30 -30.21
CA HIS A 25 6.68 -4.65 -30.00
C HIS A 25 7.49 -4.79 -28.70
N GLY A 26 8.27 -3.78 -28.31
CA GLY A 26 9.06 -3.81 -27.08
C GLY A 26 8.18 -3.79 -25.84
N ALA A 27 7.17 -2.91 -25.85
CA ALA A 27 6.16 -2.85 -24.79
C ALA A 27 5.37 -4.16 -24.67
N LYS A 28 5.02 -4.83 -25.78
CA LYS A 28 4.38 -6.15 -25.78
C LYS A 28 5.25 -7.20 -25.09
N ALA A 29 6.53 -7.25 -25.43
CA ALA A 29 7.46 -8.20 -24.83
C ALA A 29 7.59 -8.00 -23.30
N LEU A 30 7.68 -6.75 -22.84
CA LEU A 30 7.72 -6.43 -21.41
C LEU A 30 6.42 -6.79 -20.69
N LEU A 31 5.26 -6.54 -21.31
CA LEU A 31 3.97 -6.91 -20.74
C LEU A 31 3.83 -8.44 -20.63
N ASP A 32 4.27 -9.18 -21.64
CA ASP A 32 4.23 -10.64 -21.61
C ASP A 32 5.15 -11.21 -20.51
N GLU A 33 6.33 -10.63 -20.30
CA GLU A 33 7.22 -11.00 -19.20
C GLU A 33 6.61 -10.68 -17.82
N ALA A 34 6.00 -9.50 -17.69
CA ALA A 34 5.32 -9.09 -16.47
C ALA A 34 4.14 -10.01 -16.15
N ARG A 35 3.31 -10.38 -17.14
CA ARG A 35 2.20 -11.34 -17.00
C ARG A 35 2.67 -12.72 -16.58
N LYS A 36 3.75 -13.23 -17.19
CA LYS A 36 4.36 -14.50 -16.78
C LYS A 36 4.83 -14.47 -15.34
N THR A 37 5.48 -13.38 -14.93
CA THR A 37 5.96 -13.20 -13.56
C THR A 37 4.80 -13.07 -12.56
N PHE A 38 3.76 -12.30 -12.91
CA PHE A 38 2.55 -12.15 -12.13
C PHE A 38 1.86 -13.50 -11.88
N ALA A 39 1.74 -14.33 -12.91
CA ALA A 39 1.19 -15.68 -12.81
C ALA A 39 2.09 -16.61 -12.00
N LEU A 40 3.40 -16.61 -12.24
CA LEU A 40 4.39 -17.43 -11.52
C LEU A 40 4.38 -17.14 -10.02
N LEU A 41 4.29 -15.86 -9.65
CA LEU A 41 4.21 -15.40 -8.27
C LEU A 41 2.78 -15.49 -7.69
N GLY A 42 1.77 -15.88 -8.48
CA GLY A 42 0.38 -16.02 -8.05
C GLY A 42 -0.26 -14.73 -7.53
N LEU A 43 0.18 -13.57 -8.00
CA LEU A 43 -0.26 -12.23 -7.54
C LEU A 43 -1.71 -11.89 -7.92
N GLY A 44 -2.37 -12.77 -8.68
CA GLY A 44 -3.82 -12.73 -8.90
C GLY A 44 -4.61 -12.98 -7.62
N GLU A 45 -4.10 -13.84 -6.73
CA GLU A 45 -4.80 -14.29 -5.53
C GLU A 45 -4.07 -13.91 -4.23
N ARG A 46 -2.73 -13.87 -4.26
CA ARG A 46 -1.91 -13.53 -3.10
C ARG A 46 -1.42 -12.09 -3.14
N TYR A 47 -1.23 -11.52 -1.95
CA TYR A 47 -0.70 -10.15 -1.77
C TYR A 47 0.66 -10.13 -1.08
N LEU A 48 1.04 -11.22 -0.40
CA LEU A 48 2.32 -11.35 0.29
C LEU A 48 3.24 -12.30 -0.48
N ILE A 49 4.50 -11.90 -0.63
CA ILE A 49 5.57 -12.73 -1.19
C ILE A 49 6.81 -12.63 -0.30
N GLU A 50 7.58 -13.72 -0.26
CA GLU A 50 8.89 -13.73 0.40
C GLU A 50 10.01 -13.74 -0.64
N SER A 51 11.02 -12.92 -0.42
CA SER A 51 12.23 -12.90 -1.25
C SER A 51 13.40 -12.33 -0.47
N GLY A 52 14.55 -12.99 -0.53
CA GLY A 52 15.79 -12.49 0.08
C GLY A 52 15.72 -12.30 1.60
N GLY A 53 14.89 -13.07 2.31
CA GLY A 53 14.69 -12.96 3.75
C GLY A 53 13.75 -11.83 4.19
N LYS A 54 13.13 -11.11 3.23
CA LYS A 54 12.14 -10.07 3.48
C LYS A 54 10.76 -10.47 2.98
N CYS A 55 9.74 -9.84 3.54
CA CYS A 55 8.36 -9.93 3.04
C CYS A 55 8.03 -8.69 2.20
N TYR A 56 7.28 -8.90 1.12
CA TYR A 56 6.76 -7.81 0.29
C TYR A 56 5.25 -7.92 0.22
N LEU A 57 4.57 -6.81 0.50
CA LEU A 57 3.15 -6.66 0.37
C LEU A 57 2.82 -5.88 -0.91
N ILE A 58 2.21 -6.58 -1.87
CA ILE A 58 1.72 -6.03 -3.14
C ILE A 58 0.23 -5.71 -2.98
N SER A 59 -0.08 -4.55 -2.38
CA SER A 59 -1.45 -4.20 -1.97
C SER A 59 -2.41 -3.92 -3.14
N TRP A 60 -1.86 -3.47 -4.29
CA TRP A 60 -2.62 -2.88 -5.40
C TRP A 60 -3.47 -1.66 -5.01
N LEU A 61 -3.18 -1.05 -3.86
CA LEU A 61 -3.76 0.22 -3.45
C LEU A 61 -3.06 1.37 -4.17
N GLY A 62 -3.79 2.47 -4.41
CA GLY A 62 -3.23 3.74 -4.84
C GLY A 62 -2.32 4.34 -3.78
N ASP A 63 -1.53 5.34 -4.17
CA ASP A 63 -0.41 5.82 -3.36
C ASP A 63 -0.86 6.31 -1.98
N TYR A 64 -1.99 7.01 -1.85
CA TYR A 64 -2.48 7.48 -0.54
C TYR A 64 -2.90 6.36 0.42
N ALA A 65 -3.57 5.32 -0.08
CA ALA A 65 -3.96 4.17 0.72
C ALA A 65 -2.75 3.28 1.03
N ASN A 66 -1.80 3.16 0.10
CA ASN A 66 -0.56 2.40 0.31
C ASN A 66 0.37 3.11 1.31
N ASP A 67 0.50 4.43 1.22
CA ASP A 67 1.24 5.25 2.18
C ASP A 67 0.62 5.20 3.58
N ALA A 68 -0.71 5.24 3.66
CA ALA A 68 -1.43 5.05 4.92
C ALA A 68 -1.20 3.65 5.48
N LEU A 69 -1.24 2.60 4.66
CA LEU A 69 -0.97 1.23 5.10
C LEU A 69 0.46 1.08 5.65
N ARG A 70 1.46 1.65 4.99
CA ARG A 70 2.84 1.69 5.49
C ARG A 70 2.93 2.41 6.84
N LEU A 71 2.28 3.58 6.98
CA LEU A 71 2.26 4.32 8.25
C LEU A 71 1.62 3.50 9.37
N LEU A 72 0.48 2.86 9.10
CA LEU A 72 -0.23 2.04 10.09
C LEU A 72 0.58 0.81 10.49
N LEU A 73 1.26 0.16 9.54
CA LEU A 73 2.17 -0.96 9.83
C LEU A 73 3.32 -0.53 10.74
N ASN A 74 3.93 0.63 10.47
CA ASN A 74 4.96 1.19 11.36
C ASN A 74 4.39 1.53 12.74
N HIS A 75 3.17 2.08 12.81
CA HIS A 75 2.49 2.41 14.06
C HIS A 75 2.25 1.17 14.95
N VAL A 76 1.88 0.02 14.36
CA VAL A 76 1.74 -1.24 15.11
C VAL A 76 3.08 -1.97 15.34
N GLY A 77 4.21 -1.30 15.09
CA GLY A 77 5.55 -1.82 15.41
C GLY A 77 6.14 -2.74 14.35
N LEU A 78 5.67 -2.67 13.10
CA LEU A 78 6.26 -3.40 11.96
C LEU A 78 7.01 -2.43 11.03
N PRO A 79 8.35 -2.36 11.11
CA PRO A 79 9.15 -1.49 10.26
C PRO A 79 8.98 -1.87 8.78
N CYS A 80 8.60 -0.89 7.97
CA CYS A 80 8.41 -1.10 6.54
C CYS A 80 8.56 0.18 5.71
N ASP A 81 8.99 -0.02 4.47
CA ASP A 81 9.29 1.04 3.51
C ASP A 81 8.48 0.86 2.22
N ASN A 82 8.13 1.97 1.59
CA ASN A 82 7.53 1.92 0.26
C ASN A 82 8.59 1.64 -0.80
N SER A 83 8.34 0.64 -1.63
CA SER A 83 9.16 0.27 -2.79
C SER A 83 8.26 0.24 -4.05
N GLY A 84 7.78 1.43 -4.43
CA GLY A 84 6.95 1.65 -5.62
C GLY A 84 5.53 1.08 -5.51
N LEU A 85 5.30 -0.14 -5.99
CA LEU A 85 4.02 -0.87 -5.84
C LEU A 85 4.00 -1.73 -4.57
N ALA A 86 5.17 -2.14 -4.09
CA ALA A 86 5.32 -3.00 -2.94
C ALA A 86 5.55 -2.18 -1.67
N ILE A 87 5.09 -2.69 -0.54
CA ILE A 87 5.63 -2.34 0.77
C ILE A 87 6.65 -3.42 1.13
N GLU A 88 7.90 -3.03 1.31
CA GLU A 88 8.98 -3.91 1.75
C GLU A 88 9.02 -3.95 3.28
N ILE A 89 9.03 -5.15 3.83
CA ILE A 89 8.88 -5.42 5.25
C ILE A 89 10.02 -6.32 5.70
N ASP A 90 10.79 -5.86 6.69
CA ASP A 90 11.89 -6.64 7.28
C ASP A 90 11.37 -7.61 8.35
N ALA A 91 10.45 -8.49 7.94
CA ALA A 91 9.79 -9.48 8.79
C ALA A 91 9.31 -10.67 7.97
N SER A 92 8.90 -11.76 8.64
CA SER A 92 8.27 -12.90 7.97
C SER A 92 6.83 -12.61 7.52
N ILE A 93 6.29 -13.47 6.65
CA ILE A 93 4.87 -13.42 6.27
C ILE A 93 3.95 -13.49 7.51
N ASP A 94 4.25 -14.36 8.48
CA ASP A 94 3.40 -14.53 9.66
C ASP A 94 3.39 -13.29 10.55
N GLN A 95 4.55 -12.66 10.75
CA GLN A 95 4.65 -11.39 11.47
C GLN A 95 3.88 -10.28 10.73
N THR A 96 3.98 -10.26 9.40
CA THR A 96 3.24 -9.31 8.56
C THR A 96 1.72 -9.52 8.66
N LYS A 97 1.25 -10.76 8.67
CA LYS A 97 -0.18 -11.09 8.84
C LYS A 97 -0.71 -10.67 10.21
N ASN A 98 0.08 -10.87 11.27
CA ASN A 98 -0.28 -10.42 12.62
C ASN A 98 -0.42 -8.89 12.64
N ALA A 99 0.55 -8.17 12.09
CA ALA A 99 0.48 -6.71 12.00
C ALA A 99 -0.71 -6.22 11.15
N LEU A 100 -1.04 -6.90 10.04
CA LEU A 100 -2.24 -6.58 9.26
C LEU A 100 -3.53 -6.81 10.08
N THR A 101 -3.54 -7.79 10.98
CA THR A 101 -4.67 -8.02 11.90
C THR A 101 -4.78 -6.88 12.92
N ASP A 102 -3.66 -6.44 13.47
CA ASP A 102 -3.61 -5.30 14.40
C ASP A 102 -4.06 -4.01 13.70
N VAL A 103 -3.55 -3.72 12.50
CA VAL A 103 -3.97 -2.59 11.67
C VAL A 103 -5.45 -2.66 11.34
N GLY A 104 -5.97 -3.83 11.00
CA GLY A 104 -7.39 -4.04 10.71
C GLY A 104 -8.31 -3.80 11.91
N SER A 105 -7.77 -3.79 13.13
CA SER A 105 -8.51 -3.56 14.38
C SER A 105 -8.53 -2.10 14.82
N LEU A 106 -7.80 -1.22 14.13
CA LEU A 106 -7.76 0.21 14.44
C LEU A 106 -9.06 0.94 14.04
N ASP A 107 -9.41 2.00 14.78
CA ASP A 107 -10.47 2.93 14.38
C ASP A 107 -9.88 3.99 13.43
N PRO A 108 -10.24 3.99 12.12
CA PRO A 108 -9.72 4.97 11.16
C PRO A 108 -10.12 6.42 11.50
N SER A 109 -11.06 6.63 12.43
CA SER A 109 -11.48 7.96 12.88
C SER A 109 -10.55 8.55 13.94
N ASP A 110 -9.77 7.73 14.65
CA ASP A 110 -8.86 8.17 15.73
C ASP A 110 -7.49 8.60 15.18
N LEU A 111 -7.50 9.63 14.35
CA LEU A 111 -6.30 10.16 13.70
C LEU A 111 -5.23 10.64 14.68
N ASN A 112 -5.63 11.14 15.85
CA ASN A 112 -4.68 11.69 16.82
C ASN A 112 -3.82 10.57 17.43
N SER A 113 -4.42 9.41 17.75
CA SER A 113 -3.67 8.26 18.24
C SER A 113 -2.81 7.65 17.13
N ILE A 114 -3.35 7.52 15.92
CA ILE A 114 -2.64 6.88 14.79
C ILE A 114 -1.42 7.70 14.34
N LEU A 115 -1.54 9.03 14.37
CA LEU A 115 -0.53 9.94 13.81
C LEU A 115 0.34 10.61 14.88
N SER A 116 0.23 10.24 16.17
CA SER A 116 0.99 10.87 17.26
C SER A 116 2.51 10.79 17.06
N ASP A 117 2.98 9.70 16.47
CA ASP A 117 4.40 9.38 16.32
C ASP A 117 4.91 9.68 14.90
N VAL A 118 4.07 10.26 14.04
CA VAL A 118 4.44 10.55 12.65
C VAL A 118 5.25 11.84 12.58
N GLU A 119 6.54 11.71 12.29
CA GLU A 119 7.42 12.84 12.05
C GLU A 119 7.18 13.46 10.66
N ASN A 120 7.53 14.75 10.49
CA ASN A 120 7.50 15.47 9.21
C ASN A 120 6.11 15.60 8.55
N MET A 121 5.07 15.95 9.33
CA MET A 121 3.72 16.24 8.80
C MET A 121 3.61 17.56 8.03
N LEU A 122 4.63 18.44 8.09
CA LEU A 122 4.66 19.73 7.37
C LEU A 122 4.94 19.48 5.88
N ARG A 123 3.93 19.61 5.02
CA ARG A 123 4.07 19.41 3.57
C ARG A 123 3.81 20.69 2.78
N GLU A 124 2.79 21.43 3.16
CA GLU A 124 2.34 22.62 2.47
C GLU A 124 2.96 23.91 3.05
N LYS A 125 2.95 24.96 2.22
CA LYS A 125 3.58 26.26 2.54
C LYS A 125 3.09 26.88 3.86
N TRP A 126 1.88 26.53 4.30
CA TRP A 126 1.21 27.14 5.46
C TRP A 126 1.03 26.19 6.64
N ASP A 127 1.47 24.93 6.53
CA ASP A 127 1.29 23.92 7.58
C ASP A 127 1.96 24.33 8.90
N TRP A 128 3.05 25.09 8.85
CA TRP A 128 3.76 25.60 10.03
C TRP A 128 2.90 26.53 10.91
N ALA A 129 1.82 27.09 10.36
CA ALA A 129 0.92 28.00 11.08
C ALA A 129 -0.27 27.27 11.72
N LEU A 130 -0.43 25.96 11.48
CA LEU A 130 -1.53 25.18 12.04
C LEU A 130 -1.21 24.69 13.46
N PRO A 131 -2.17 24.76 14.40
CA PRO A 131 -2.12 23.96 15.62
C PRO A 131 -1.98 22.47 15.30
N GLU A 132 -1.27 21.73 16.14
CA GLU A 132 -0.95 20.31 15.94
C GLU A 132 -2.17 19.45 15.55
N THR A 133 -3.29 19.60 16.27
CA THR A 133 -4.53 18.84 15.98
C THR A 133 -5.15 19.16 14.62
N LEU A 134 -4.93 20.37 14.09
CA LEU A 134 -5.36 20.75 12.74
C LEU A 134 -4.35 20.32 11.68
N LEU A 135 -3.05 20.33 12.01
CA LEU A 135 -1.99 19.81 11.15
C LEU A 135 -2.20 18.31 10.86
N ILE A 136 -2.50 17.51 11.89
CA ILE A 136 -2.83 16.08 11.77
C ILE A 136 -3.99 15.86 10.81
N LYS A 137 -5.08 16.63 10.97
CA LYS A 137 -6.27 16.52 10.11
C LYS A 137 -5.98 16.95 8.67
N SER A 138 -5.24 18.04 8.48
CA SER A 138 -4.84 18.54 7.16
C SER A 138 -3.98 17.50 6.44
N PHE A 139 -2.94 17.00 7.11
CA PHE A 139 -2.04 15.97 6.59
C PHE A 139 -2.80 14.70 6.20
N ALA A 140 -3.63 14.16 7.10
CA ALA A 140 -4.44 12.98 6.82
C ALA A 140 -5.36 13.20 5.61
N SER A 141 -6.06 14.33 5.55
CA SER A 141 -7.03 14.60 4.48
C SER A 141 -6.40 14.78 3.09
N ILE A 142 -5.16 15.24 3.01
CA ILE A 142 -4.51 15.60 1.73
C ILE A 142 -3.56 14.49 1.27
N SER A 143 -3.08 13.64 2.18
CA SER A 143 -1.99 12.72 1.90
C SER A 143 -2.29 11.26 2.18
N LEU A 144 -3.38 10.92 2.88
CA LEU A 144 -3.63 9.56 3.35
C LEU A 144 -5.08 9.12 3.11
N ASP A 145 -5.24 7.86 2.76
CA ASP A 145 -6.52 7.17 2.84
C ASP A 145 -6.45 6.04 3.88
N ILE A 146 -6.60 6.45 5.15
CA ILE A 146 -6.53 5.55 6.32
C ILE A 146 -7.71 4.57 6.30
N SER A 147 -8.89 5.01 5.86
CA SER A 147 -10.08 4.15 5.81
C SER A 147 -9.89 2.99 4.84
N THR A 148 -9.39 3.27 3.63
CA THR A 148 -9.09 2.23 2.65
C THR A 148 -7.96 1.31 3.11
N ALA A 149 -6.92 1.84 3.75
CA ALA A 149 -5.83 1.04 4.30
C ALA A 149 -6.30 0.06 5.40
N VAL A 150 -7.09 0.52 6.36
CA VAL A 150 -7.67 -0.33 7.42
C VAL A 150 -8.60 -1.38 6.81
N CYS A 151 -9.46 -1.00 5.86
CA CYS A 151 -10.36 -1.94 5.18
C CYS A 151 -9.58 -3.02 4.41
N PHE A 152 -8.47 -2.64 3.75
CA PHE A 152 -7.58 -3.60 3.11
C PHE A 152 -7.00 -4.59 4.13
N ALA A 153 -6.46 -4.10 5.24
CA ALA A 153 -5.86 -4.94 6.28
C ALA A 153 -6.88 -5.93 6.88
N GLN A 154 -8.12 -5.48 7.14
CA GLN A 154 -9.23 -6.33 7.58
C GLN A 154 -9.54 -7.48 6.61
N ARG A 155 -9.50 -7.22 5.30
CA ARG A 155 -9.75 -8.27 4.29
C ARG A 155 -8.63 -9.30 4.26
N GLN A 156 -7.38 -8.85 4.45
CA GLN A 156 -6.22 -9.74 4.44
C GLN A 156 -6.08 -10.57 5.73
N SER A 157 -6.57 -10.08 6.87
CA SER A 157 -6.57 -10.85 8.12
C SER A 157 -7.61 -11.98 8.14
N MET A 158 -8.63 -11.92 7.28
CA MET A 158 -9.68 -12.93 7.16
C MET A 158 -9.37 -14.05 6.13
N SER A 159 -8.25 -13.96 5.40
CA SER A 159 -7.86 -14.87 4.31
C SER A 159 -6.67 -15.76 4.70
#